data_AF-A0A2J8Y3I5-F1
#
_entry.id   AF-A0A2J8Y3I5-F1
#
_cell.length_a   1.000
_cell.length_b   1.000
_cell.length_c   1.000
_cell.angle_alpha   90.00
_cell.angle_beta   90.00
_cell.angle_gamma   90.00
#
_symmetry.space_group_name_H-M   'P 1'
#
loop_
_entity.id
_entity.type
_entity.pdbx_description
1 polymer ?
#
loop_
_entity_poly.entity_id
_entity_poly.type
_entity_poly.pdbx_seq_one_letter_code
_entity_poly.pdbx_strand_id
1 'polypeptide(L)'
;MILLPQPPEKLGLQNGELCMNSAQCKSNCCQHSSALGLARCTSMASENSECSVKTLYGIYYKCPCERGLTCEGDKTIVGAITNTNFGICHDAGRSKQ
;
A
#
# COMPACT_ATOMS: atom_id res chain seq x y z
N MET A 1 18.45 22.03 -30.86
CA MET A 1 18.05 20.78 -30.18
C MET A 1 16.81 21.07 -29.36
N ILE A 2 15.63 20.88 -29.96
CA ILE A 2 14.38 20.94 -29.22
C ILE A 2 14.21 19.56 -28.59
N LEU A 3 14.33 19.48 -27.27
CA LEU A 3 13.99 18.26 -26.54
C LEU A 3 12.46 18.15 -26.59
N LEU A 4 11.96 17.25 -27.43
CA LEU A 4 10.55 16.84 -27.37
C LEU A 4 10.29 16.33 -25.94
N PRO A 5 9.23 16.75 -25.24
CA PRO A 5 8.87 16.16 -23.97
C PRO A 5 8.58 14.68 -24.22
N GLN A 6 9.38 13.82 -23.57
CA GLN A 6 9.19 12.37 -23.65
C GLN A 6 7.73 12.06 -23.28
N PRO A 7 6.99 11.24 -24.07
CA PRO A 7 5.73 10.69 -23.58
C PRO A 7 6.03 9.98 -22.25
N PRO A 8 5.24 10.14 -21.18
CA PRO A 8 5.57 9.54 -19.91
C PRO A 8 5.55 8.03 -20.09
N GLU A 9 6.74 7.44 -20.20
CA GLU A 9 6.95 6.04 -19.95
C GLU A 9 6.25 5.75 -18.62
N LYS A 10 5.40 4.71 -18.57
CA LYS A 10 4.94 4.13 -17.31
C LYS A 10 6.13 3.49 -16.59
N LEU A 11 7.19 4.24 -16.30
CA LEU A 11 8.24 3.82 -15.40
C LEU A 11 7.67 4.07 -14.00
N GLY A 12 6.94 3.10 -13.48
CA GLY A 12 6.38 3.20 -12.13
C GLY A 12 7.47 3.61 -11.14
N LEU A 13 7.11 4.47 -10.19
CA LEU A 13 7.96 4.95 -9.11
C LEU A 13 8.52 3.76 -8.32
N GLN A 14 9.79 3.83 -8.00
CA GLN A 14 10.51 2.87 -7.17
C GLN A 14 10.27 3.17 -5.69
N ASN A 15 10.60 2.20 -4.84
CA ASN A 15 10.51 2.38 -3.40
C ASN A 15 11.38 3.56 -2.94
N GLY A 16 10.83 4.41 -2.07
CA GLY A 16 11.45 5.63 -1.56
C GLY A 16 11.09 6.91 -2.33
N GLU A 17 10.54 6.80 -3.54
CA GLU A 17 10.11 7.96 -4.33
C GLU A 17 8.77 8.53 -3.81
N LEU A 18 8.59 9.84 -3.93
CA LEU A 18 7.36 10.53 -3.51
C LEU A 18 6.19 10.12 -4.41
N CYS A 19 5.07 9.76 -3.80
CA CYS A 19 3.88 9.31 -4.51
C CYS A 19 2.62 10.00 -3.97
N MET A 20 1.61 10.12 -4.83
CA MET A 20 0.26 10.60 -4.46
C MET A 20 -0.80 9.52 -4.60
N ASN A 21 -0.43 8.36 -5.16
CA ASN A 21 -1.33 7.22 -5.31
C ASN A 21 -0.52 5.94 -5.54
N SER A 22 -0.96 4.83 -4.94
CA SER A 22 -0.38 3.50 -5.10
C SER A 22 -0.24 3.06 -6.55
N ALA A 23 -1.10 3.50 -7.47
CA ALA A 23 -1.03 3.17 -8.90
C ALA A 23 0.25 3.71 -9.58
N GLN A 24 0.94 4.68 -8.97
CA GLN A 24 2.20 5.22 -9.47
C GLN A 24 3.39 4.33 -9.10
N CYS A 25 3.28 3.54 -8.02
CA CYS A 25 4.38 2.74 -7.49
C CYS A 25 4.46 1.37 -8.17
N LYS A 26 5.66 0.89 -8.49
CA LYS A 26 5.87 -0.50 -8.97
C LYS A 26 5.38 -1.53 -7.96
N SER A 27 5.56 -1.25 -6.67
CA SER A 27 5.08 -2.06 -5.56
C SER A 27 3.57 -2.03 -5.36
N ASN A 28 2.84 -1.12 -6.03
CA ASN A 28 1.42 -0.84 -5.79
C ASN A 28 1.10 -0.37 -4.36
N CYS A 29 2.09 0.13 -3.59
CA CYS A 29 1.84 0.73 -2.30
C CYS A 29 2.51 2.11 -2.16
N CYS A 30 1.67 3.12 -1.95
CA CYS A 30 2.06 4.47 -1.53
C CYS A 30 1.73 4.63 -0.04
N GLN A 31 2.75 4.83 0.80
CA GLN A 31 2.63 4.79 2.25
C GLN A 31 3.07 6.10 2.90
N HIS A 32 2.41 6.52 3.96
CA HIS A 32 2.80 7.64 4.80
C HIS A 32 2.76 7.26 6.29
N SER A 33 3.71 7.76 7.07
CA SER A 33 3.86 7.39 8.48
C SER A 33 2.99 8.20 9.44
N SER A 34 2.38 9.31 8.98
CA SER A 34 1.59 10.23 9.82
C SER A 34 0.59 11.03 8.98
N ALA A 35 -0.48 11.55 9.58
CA ALA A 35 -1.58 12.22 8.87
C ALA A 35 -1.13 13.41 7.99
N LEU A 36 -0.04 14.10 8.35
CA LEU A 36 0.55 15.21 7.60
C LEU A 36 1.88 14.84 6.92
N GLY A 37 2.26 13.56 6.95
CA GLY A 37 3.50 13.06 6.38
C GLY A 37 3.42 12.91 4.86
N LEU A 38 4.55 13.14 4.18
CA LEU A 38 4.68 12.89 2.75
C LEU A 38 4.65 11.39 2.47
N ALA A 39 3.81 10.98 1.51
CA ALA A 39 3.71 9.60 1.09
C ALA A 39 4.83 9.21 0.11
N ARG A 40 5.36 8.00 0.29
CA ARG A 40 6.40 7.42 -0.57
C ARG A 40 6.06 5.99 -0.96
N CYS A 41 6.53 5.58 -2.12
CA CYS A 41 6.39 4.19 -2.55
C CYS A 41 7.17 3.28 -1.61
N THR A 42 6.58 2.15 -1.23
CA THR A 42 7.25 1.14 -0.42
C THR A 42 6.75 -0.25 -0.75
N SER A 43 7.43 -1.28 -0.28
CA SER A 43 7.03 -2.67 -0.49
C SER A 43 5.67 -2.98 0.16
N MET A 44 4.93 -3.90 -0.44
CA MET A 44 3.75 -4.50 0.19
C MET A 44 4.16 -5.27 1.47
N ALA A 45 3.20 -5.51 2.35
CA ALA A 45 3.47 -6.21 3.61
C ALA A 45 3.67 -7.72 3.37
N SER A 46 4.78 -8.26 3.87
CA SER A 46 5.10 -9.68 3.79
C SER A 46 4.39 -10.48 4.87
N GLU A 47 4.48 -11.81 4.82
CA GLU A 47 3.87 -12.70 5.81
C GLU A 47 4.31 -12.33 7.24
N ASN A 48 3.37 -12.41 8.18
CA ASN A 48 3.52 -12.06 9.59
C ASN A 48 3.89 -10.58 9.86
N SER A 49 3.77 -9.70 8.86
CA SER A 49 3.97 -8.26 9.02
C SER A 49 2.65 -7.52 9.19
N GLU A 50 2.70 -6.33 9.80
CA GLU A 50 1.55 -5.44 9.92
C GLU A 50 1.06 -4.96 8.55
N CYS A 51 -0.24 -4.96 8.34
CA CYS A 51 -0.89 -4.56 7.11
C CYS A 51 -2.11 -3.69 7.36
N SER A 52 -2.55 -2.97 6.33
CA SER A 52 -3.89 -2.37 6.29
C SER A 52 -4.75 -3.10 5.26
N VAL A 53 -6.04 -3.19 5.54
CA VAL A 53 -7.02 -3.67 4.56
C VAL A 53 -7.01 -2.75 3.35
N LYS A 54 -7.10 -3.32 2.14
CA LYS A 54 -7.12 -2.54 0.89
C LYS A 54 -8.26 -1.51 0.92
N THR A 55 -7.94 -0.24 0.69
CA THR A 55 -8.90 0.87 0.70
C THR A 55 -8.96 1.56 -0.66
N LEU A 56 -10.06 2.28 -0.91
CA LEU A 56 -10.30 3.00 -2.17
C LEU A 56 -9.42 4.25 -2.32
N TYR A 57 -8.87 4.77 -1.22
CA TYR A 57 -8.11 6.04 -1.19
C TYR A 57 -6.74 5.95 -1.87
N GLY A 58 -6.19 4.74 -2.05
CA GLY A 58 -4.96 4.54 -2.80
C GLY A 58 -3.68 5.09 -2.13
N ILE A 59 -3.75 5.47 -0.85
CA ILE A 59 -2.62 5.82 0.01
C ILE A 59 -2.86 5.14 1.36
N TYR A 60 -1.80 4.64 2.00
CA TYR A 60 -1.92 3.77 3.17
C TYR A 60 -1.04 4.22 4.35
N TYR A 61 -1.50 4.01 5.59
CA TYR A 61 -0.64 4.07 6.78
C TYR A 61 0.24 2.81 6.91
N LYS A 62 -0.30 1.65 6.55
CA LYS A 62 0.41 0.36 6.48
C LYS A 62 0.04 -0.29 5.15
N CYS A 63 1.01 -0.79 4.41
CA CYS A 63 0.73 -1.36 3.10
C CYS A 63 -0.19 -2.59 3.19
N PRO A 64 -1.00 -2.85 2.15
CA PRO A 64 -1.68 -4.12 2.02
C PRO A 64 -0.66 -5.25 1.83
N CYS A 65 -1.09 -6.48 2.11
CA CYS A 65 -0.24 -7.65 1.97
C CYS A 65 0.15 -7.93 0.51
N GLU A 66 1.26 -8.66 0.35
CA GLU A 66 1.65 -9.25 -0.91
C GLU A 66 0.58 -10.23 -1.44
N ARG A 67 0.63 -10.51 -2.75
CA ARG A 67 -0.31 -11.44 -3.39
C ARG A 67 -0.17 -12.83 -2.76
N GLY A 68 -1.30 -13.45 -2.43
CA GLY A 68 -1.34 -14.76 -1.77
C GLY A 68 -1.54 -14.68 -0.25
N LEU A 69 -1.40 -13.48 0.33
CA LEU A 69 -1.62 -13.24 1.75
C LEU A 69 -2.94 -12.53 2.00
N THR A 70 -3.52 -12.76 3.17
CA THR A 70 -4.72 -12.11 3.68
C THR A 70 -4.35 -11.26 4.88
N CYS A 71 -4.79 -10.00 4.90
CA CYS A 71 -4.63 -9.13 6.06
C CYS A 71 -5.71 -9.47 7.10
N GLU A 72 -5.35 -10.23 8.14
CA GLU A 72 -6.24 -10.61 9.24
C GLU A 72 -6.09 -9.60 10.38
N GLY A 73 -7.14 -8.82 10.62
CA GLY A 73 -7.18 -7.83 11.70
C GLY A 73 -8.61 -7.50 12.08
N ASP A 74 -8.79 -6.89 13.24
CA ASP A 74 -10.09 -6.44 13.73
C ASP A 74 -10.69 -5.39 12.79
N LYS A 75 -11.74 -5.78 12.06
CA LYS A 75 -12.47 -4.90 11.15
C LYS A 75 -13.55 -4.14 11.92
N THR A 76 -13.15 -3.04 12.56
CA THR A 76 -14.09 -2.17 13.28
C THR A 76 -14.64 -1.09 12.35
N ILE A 77 -15.87 -0.62 12.62
CA ILE A 77 -16.49 0.49 11.88
C ILE A 77 -15.64 1.76 12.00
N VAL A 78 -15.16 2.05 13.22
CA VAL A 78 -14.26 3.19 13.48
C VAL A 78 -12.97 3.04 12.67
N GLY A 79 -12.33 1.87 12.70
CA GLY A 79 -11.11 1.62 11.93
C GLY A 79 -11.28 1.64 10.41
N ALA A 80 -12.50 1.42 9.90
CA ALA A 80 -12.80 1.56 8.48
C ALA A 80 -12.90 3.04 8.07
N ILE A 81 -13.44 3.88 8.97
CA ILE A 81 -13.53 5.32 8.79
C ILE A 81 -12.15 5.98 8.94
N THR A 82 -11.36 5.56 9.93
CA THR A 82 -10.03 6.14 10.21
C THR A 82 -8.89 5.51 9.41
N ASN A 83 -9.16 4.48 8.58
CA ASN A 83 -8.13 3.73 7.83
C ASN A 83 -7.07 3.07 8.73
N THR A 84 -7.48 2.68 9.95
CA THR A 84 -6.61 2.05 10.96
C THR A 84 -7.07 0.63 11.32
N ASN A 85 -7.83 -0.02 10.45
CA ASN A 85 -8.04 -1.47 10.52
C ASN A 85 -6.74 -2.18 10.14
N PHE A 86 -5.79 -2.16 11.07
CA PHE A 86 -4.53 -2.87 10.93
C PHE A 86 -4.74 -4.34 11.28
N GLY A 87 -3.97 -5.18 10.61
CA GLY A 87 -3.94 -6.61 10.84
C GLY A 87 -2.54 -7.15 10.63
N ILE A 88 -2.45 -8.47 10.59
CA ILE A 88 -1.24 -9.21 10.25
C ILE A 88 -1.48 -9.99 8.96
N CYS A 89 -0.50 -10.01 8.06
CA CYS A 89 -0.57 -10.80 6.85
C CYS A 89 -0.39 -12.30 7.17
N HIS A 90 -1.36 -13.12 6.80
CA HIS A 90 -1.26 -14.57 6.88
C HIS A 90 -1.51 -15.21 5.51
N ASP A 91 -0.94 -16.40 5.29
CA ASP A 91 -1.17 -17.14 4.06
C ASP A 91 -2.67 -17.47 3.89
N ALA A 92 -3.22 -17.17 2.71
CA ALA A 92 -4.64 -17.39 2.44
C ALA A 92 -5.05 -18.87 2.50
N GLY A 93 -4.10 -19.80 2.32
CA GLY A 93 -4.31 -21.24 2.49
C GLY A 93 -4.38 -21.68 3.96
N ARG A 94 -3.82 -20.91 4.88
CA ARG A 94 -3.86 -21.19 6.33
C ARG A 94 -5.18 -20.80 6.99
N SER A 95 -5.88 -19.81 6.44
CA SER A 95 -7.20 -19.34 6.93
C SER A 95 -8.36 -20.34 6.64
N LYS A 96 -8.06 -21.49 6.03
CA LYS A 96 -9.02 -22.55 5.64
C LYS A 96 -8.99 -23.80 6.54
N GLN A 97 -8.28 -23.77 7.67
CA GLN A 97 -8.13 -24.91 8.58
C GLN A 97 -8.76 -24.65 9.94
#